data_AF-A0A426YMB1-F1
#
_entry.id   AF-A0A426YMB1-F1
#
_cell.length_a   1.000
_cell.length_b   1.000
_cell.length_c   1.000
_cell.angle_alpha   90.00
_cell.angle_beta   90.00
_cell.angle_gamma   90.00
#
_symmetry.space_group_name_H-M   'P 1'
#
loop_
_entity.id
_entity.type
_entity.pdbx_description
1 polymer ?
#
loop_
_entity_poly.entity_id
_entity_poly.type
_entity_poly.pdbx_seq_one_letter_code
_entity_poly.pdbx_strand_id
1 'polypeptide(L)'
;MTASSVGFLVAPTTLKAPLSFCAYNGSSCCNSTDDDAALRTQFQSMNISDAACAAVMKSILCAQCDPFSAELFGTEPRKRTIPYLCNSTGSASSSLHNNCSKDFCKEVWDTCKDISTKNSPFAGLPVSSSKLTDIWQSATDFCKAFGGSSGDNTLCFNGDSVPFNSIADSPTPKGLCLERLGNGSYLNMVAHPDGSNRVFLSNQAGKIWLATIPEHGSGGTLELDESNPFLDLTDEVHFDTELGLMGLAFHPNFTTNGRFFVSYNCDKLQSATCSGRCSCNSDIGCDPSKLGTDNGAQPCQYQTVVAEFTANDSSTTPSTVYIFISSSIK
;
A
#
# COMPACT_ATOMS: atom_id res chain seq x y z
N MET A 1 -21.86 -22.35 -16.58
CA MET A 1 -20.60 -21.75 -16.10
C MET A 1 -20.97 -20.56 -15.25
N THR A 2 -21.15 -20.76 -13.95
CA THR A 2 -21.35 -19.68 -12.98
C THR A 2 -20.19 -19.80 -12.00
N ALA A 3 -19.13 -19.02 -12.25
CA ALA A 3 -18.12 -18.79 -11.24
C ALA A 3 -18.83 -18.11 -10.07
N SER A 4 -19.01 -18.83 -8.95
CA SER A 4 -19.45 -18.21 -7.71
C SER A 4 -18.31 -17.30 -7.24
N SER A 5 -18.44 -16.03 -7.56
CA SER A 5 -17.60 -14.96 -7.04
C SER A 5 -17.98 -14.74 -5.58
N VAL A 6 -17.40 -15.55 -4.68
CA VAL A 6 -17.28 -15.16 -3.27
C VAL A 6 -16.50 -13.84 -3.29
N GLY A 7 -17.07 -12.79 -2.69
CA GLY A 7 -16.48 -11.45 -2.69
C GLY A 7 -15.28 -11.38 -1.75
N PHE A 8 -14.12 -11.81 -2.22
CA PHE A 8 -12.89 -11.98 -1.42
C PHE A 8 -12.20 -10.71 -0.89
N LEU A 9 -12.78 -9.53 -1.09
CA LEU A 9 -12.19 -8.24 -0.67
C LEU A 9 -13.25 -7.36 0.00
N VAL A 10 -13.95 -7.93 0.99
CA VAL A 10 -14.87 -7.19 1.85
C VAL A 10 -14.17 -6.95 3.18
N ALA A 11 -14.29 -5.73 3.72
CA ALA A 11 -13.76 -5.40 5.04
C ALA A 11 -14.35 -6.36 6.10
N PRO A 12 -13.56 -6.87 7.06
CA PRO A 12 -14.08 -7.74 8.11
C PRO A 12 -15.25 -7.06 8.83
N THR A 13 -16.36 -7.77 8.98
CA THR A 13 -17.54 -7.28 9.70
C THR A 13 -17.73 -8.05 11.00
N THR A 14 -18.25 -7.39 12.02
CA THR A 14 -18.60 -8.05 13.28
C THR A 14 -19.83 -8.93 13.08
N LEU A 15 -19.67 -10.23 13.30
CA LEU A 15 -20.74 -11.20 13.18
C LEU A 15 -21.72 -11.09 14.34
N LYS A 16 -23.02 -11.14 14.03
CA LYS A 16 -24.10 -11.20 15.04
C LYS A 16 -24.19 -12.56 15.73
N ALA A 17 -23.73 -13.62 15.05
CA ALA A 17 -23.65 -14.98 15.54
C ALA A 17 -22.48 -15.69 14.86
N PRO A 18 -21.85 -16.70 15.50
CA PRO A 18 -20.74 -17.44 14.91
C PRO A 18 -21.12 -18.11 13.59
N LEU A 19 -20.15 -18.23 12.67
CA LEU A 19 -20.33 -18.99 11.43
C LEU A 19 -20.60 -20.47 11.76
N SER A 20 -21.63 -21.04 11.14
CA SER A 20 -22.09 -22.40 11.45
C SER A 20 -21.11 -23.48 10.99
N PHE A 21 -20.48 -23.27 9.83
CA PHE A 21 -19.53 -24.19 9.26
C PHE A 21 -18.11 -23.82 9.68
N CYS A 22 -17.66 -22.60 9.43
CA CYS A 22 -16.29 -22.19 9.73
C CYS A 22 -16.01 -21.85 11.20
N ALA A 23 -17.04 -21.78 12.06
CA ALA A 23 -16.92 -21.55 13.50
C ALA A 23 -16.18 -20.25 13.92
N TYR A 24 -16.00 -19.30 13.00
CA TYR A 24 -15.48 -17.97 13.34
C TYR A 24 -16.46 -17.24 14.25
N ASN A 25 -15.90 -16.62 15.29
CA ASN A 25 -16.61 -15.78 16.24
C ASN A 25 -15.93 -14.40 16.26
N GLY A 26 -16.71 -13.32 16.33
CA GLY A 26 -16.18 -11.95 16.27
C GLY A 26 -16.19 -11.38 14.84
N SER A 27 -15.05 -10.86 14.39
CA SER A 27 -14.91 -10.25 13.06
C SER A 27 -14.59 -11.30 11.99
N SER A 28 -15.20 -11.17 10.81
CA SER A 28 -15.03 -12.12 9.69
C SER A 28 -15.23 -11.43 8.34
N CYS A 29 -14.51 -11.89 7.31
CA CYS A 29 -14.70 -11.48 5.92
C CYS A 29 -15.88 -12.20 5.23
N CYS A 30 -16.36 -13.30 5.81
CA CYS A 30 -17.53 -14.05 5.33
C CYS A 30 -18.80 -13.64 6.08
N ASN A 31 -19.91 -13.62 5.37
CA ASN A 31 -21.24 -13.55 5.97
C ASN A 31 -21.78 -14.94 6.35
N SER A 32 -22.70 -14.98 7.31
CA SER A 32 -23.25 -16.24 7.87
C SER A 32 -24.24 -16.98 6.97
N THR A 33 -24.70 -16.38 5.88
CA THR A 33 -25.82 -16.90 5.07
C THR A 33 -25.33 -17.49 3.76
N ASP A 34 -24.58 -16.70 2.98
CA ASP A 34 -24.18 -17.05 1.62
C ASP A 34 -22.76 -17.64 1.60
N ASP A 35 -21.78 -16.96 2.22
CA ASP A 35 -20.37 -17.36 2.13
C ASP A 35 -20.08 -18.64 2.94
N ASP A 36 -20.54 -18.71 4.20
CA ASP A 36 -20.38 -19.90 5.06
C ASP A 36 -21.09 -21.13 4.46
N ALA A 37 -22.26 -20.92 3.83
CA ALA A 37 -22.99 -22.00 3.15
C ALA A 37 -22.31 -22.44 1.85
N ALA A 38 -21.74 -21.52 1.07
CA ALA A 38 -20.97 -21.81 -0.13
C ALA A 38 -19.71 -22.63 0.21
N LEU A 39 -18.96 -22.22 1.24
CA LEU A 39 -17.78 -22.94 1.73
C LEU A 39 -18.14 -24.34 2.24
N ARG A 40 -19.26 -24.47 2.98
CA ARG A 40 -19.78 -25.77 3.41
C ARG A 40 -20.09 -26.68 2.23
N THR A 41 -20.72 -26.15 1.20
CA THR A 41 -21.07 -26.90 -0.02
C THR A 41 -19.81 -27.32 -0.78
N GLN A 42 -18.83 -26.41 -0.90
CA GLN A 42 -17.53 -26.71 -1.51
C GLN A 42 -16.81 -27.83 -0.76
N PHE A 43 -16.76 -27.76 0.57
CA PHE A 43 -16.16 -28.80 1.41
C PHE A 43 -16.84 -30.16 1.25
N GLN A 44 -18.17 -30.20 1.26
CA GLN A 44 -18.94 -31.43 1.06
C GLN A 44 -18.66 -32.07 -0.31
N SER A 45 -18.45 -31.26 -1.34
CA SER A 45 -18.13 -31.74 -2.69
C SER A 45 -16.76 -32.45 -2.76
N MET A 46 -15.86 -32.21 -1.80
CA MET A 46 -14.55 -32.87 -1.75
C MET A 46 -14.61 -34.33 -1.30
N ASN A 47 -15.68 -34.73 -0.62
CA ASN A 47 -15.94 -36.11 -0.19
C ASN A 47 -14.73 -36.77 0.51
N ILE A 48 -14.16 -36.09 1.50
CA ILE A 48 -12.97 -36.53 2.24
C ILE A 48 -13.40 -37.52 3.33
N SER A 49 -12.88 -38.75 3.30
CA SER A 49 -13.24 -39.80 4.26
C SER A 49 -12.46 -39.72 5.57
N ASP A 50 -11.21 -39.26 5.52
CA ASP A 50 -10.34 -39.16 6.69
C ASP A 50 -10.64 -37.90 7.51
N ALA A 51 -10.89 -38.06 8.81
CA ALA A 51 -11.32 -36.98 9.68
C ALA A 51 -10.22 -35.92 9.91
N ALA A 52 -8.94 -36.33 9.96
CA ALA A 52 -7.83 -35.41 10.17
C ALA A 52 -7.59 -34.56 8.93
N CYS A 53 -7.57 -35.19 7.74
CA CYS A 53 -7.46 -34.46 6.49
C CYS A 53 -8.69 -33.56 6.26
N ALA A 54 -9.89 -34.04 6.59
CA ALA A 54 -11.11 -33.24 6.52
C ALA A 54 -11.02 -31.99 7.42
N ALA A 55 -10.46 -32.10 8.63
CA ALA A 55 -10.28 -30.95 9.53
C ALA A 55 -9.30 -29.91 8.94
N VAL A 56 -8.17 -30.35 8.41
CA VAL A 56 -7.16 -29.48 7.78
C VAL A 56 -7.70 -28.81 6.51
N MET A 57 -8.40 -29.55 5.66
CA MET A 57 -9.02 -28.99 4.45
C MET A 57 -10.11 -27.98 4.78
N LYS A 58 -10.88 -28.24 5.84
CA LYS A 58 -11.87 -27.29 6.36
C LYS A 58 -11.20 -26.00 6.82
N SER A 59 -10.10 -26.06 7.59
CA SER A 59 -9.44 -24.85 8.07
C SER A 59 -8.89 -23.99 6.92
N ILE A 60 -8.31 -24.61 5.88
CA ILE A 60 -7.83 -23.92 4.68
C ILE A 60 -8.97 -23.20 3.94
N LEU A 61 -10.12 -23.85 3.75
CA LEU A 61 -11.28 -23.20 3.12
C LEU A 61 -11.81 -22.05 3.96
N CYS A 62 -11.84 -22.24 5.28
CA CYS A 62 -12.32 -21.23 6.21
C CYS A 62 -11.35 -20.06 6.41
N ALA A 63 -10.09 -20.15 5.96
CA ALA A 63 -9.16 -19.02 5.94
C ALA A 63 -9.66 -17.84 5.08
N GLN A 64 -10.59 -18.09 4.16
CA GLN A 64 -11.25 -17.02 3.38
C GLN A 64 -12.09 -16.09 4.26
N CYS A 65 -12.57 -16.60 5.39
CA CYS A 65 -13.34 -15.85 6.37
C CYS A 65 -12.45 -15.16 7.41
N ASP A 66 -11.15 -15.45 7.42
CA ASP A 66 -10.21 -14.81 8.33
C ASP A 66 -10.17 -13.29 8.08
N PRO A 67 -10.12 -12.45 9.12
CA PRO A 67 -9.99 -11.01 8.98
C PRO A 67 -8.77 -10.55 8.15
N PHE A 68 -7.72 -11.38 8.07
CA PHE A 68 -6.50 -11.13 7.29
C PHE A 68 -6.49 -11.89 5.95
N SER A 69 -7.67 -12.26 5.42
CA SER A 69 -7.75 -13.03 4.17
C SER A 69 -7.10 -12.31 2.98
N ALA A 70 -7.07 -10.97 2.95
CA ALA A 70 -6.38 -10.23 1.90
C ALA A 70 -4.86 -10.47 1.92
N GLU A 71 -4.25 -10.48 3.11
CA GLU A 71 -2.83 -10.77 3.31
C GLU A 71 -2.50 -12.24 3.07
N LEU A 72 -3.38 -13.15 3.53
CA LEU A 72 -3.20 -14.59 3.40
C LEU A 72 -3.31 -15.08 1.94
N PHE A 73 -4.16 -14.46 1.12
CA PHE A 73 -4.39 -14.88 -0.28
C PHE A 73 -3.74 -13.95 -1.32
N GLY A 74 -3.24 -12.79 -0.89
CA GLY A 74 -2.73 -11.74 -1.77
C GLY A 74 -3.84 -10.94 -2.47
N THR A 75 -3.48 -9.75 -2.94
CA THR A 75 -4.40 -8.88 -3.70
C THR A 75 -4.16 -9.00 -5.20
N GLU A 76 -5.13 -8.55 -6.01
CA GLU A 76 -4.97 -8.49 -7.46
C GLU A 76 -3.72 -7.68 -7.85
N PRO A 77 -2.96 -8.10 -8.87
CA PRO A 77 -3.22 -9.22 -9.81
C PRO A 77 -2.69 -10.59 -9.34
N ARG A 78 -2.16 -10.72 -8.12
CA ARG A 78 -1.46 -11.94 -7.61
C ARG A 78 -2.30 -12.75 -6.62
N LYS A 79 -3.63 -12.68 -6.74
CA LYS A 79 -4.55 -13.34 -5.82
C LYS A 79 -4.55 -14.86 -6.01
N ARG A 80 -4.52 -15.59 -4.90
CA ARG A 80 -4.50 -17.07 -4.87
C ARG A 80 -5.85 -17.65 -4.45
N THR A 81 -6.05 -18.93 -4.74
CA THR A 81 -7.20 -19.73 -4.25
C THR A 81 -6.90 -20.49 -2.95
N ILE A 82 -5.61 -20.59 -2.62
CA ILE A 82 -5.05 -21.24 -1.43
C ILE A 82 -4.23 -20.17 -0.69
N PRO A 83 -4.39 -20.00 0.63
CA PRO A 83 -3.60 -19.04 1.38
C PRO A 83 -2.13 -19.46 1.42
N TYR A 84 -1.22 -18.51 1.62
CA TYR A 84 0.18 -18.81 1.90
C TYR A 84 0.27 -19.63 3.20
N LEU A 85 0.72 -20.88 3.13
CA LEU A 85 0.82 -21.78 4.28
C LEU A 85 2.15 -21.56 5.00
N CYS A 86 2.14 -21.53 6.34
CA CYS A 86 3.40 -21.40 7.08
C CYS A 86 4.33 -22.59 6.84
N ASN A 87 5.59 -22.31 6.51
CA ASN A 87 6.67 -23.28 6.38
C ASN A 87 7.89 -22.84 7.20
N SER A 88 8.65 -23.80 7.73
CA SER A 88 9.72 -23.51 8.71
C SER A 88 10.98 -22.85 8.12
N THR A 89 10.99 -22.54 6.82
CA THR A 89 12.15 -21.99 6.11
C THR A 89 12.28 -20.46 6.21
N GLY A 90 11.35 -19.78 6.89
CA GLY A 90 11.39 -18.33 7.11
C GLY A 90 12.24 -17.94 8.31
N SER A 91 13.34 -17.21 8.07
CA SER A 91 14.09 -16.51 9.11
C SER A 91 13.15 -15.62 9.92
N ALA A 92 13.02 -15.90 11.21
CA ALA A 92 12.29 -15.08 12.17
C ALA A 92 13.03 -13.75 12.37
N SER A 93 12.81 -12.79 11.47
CA SER A 93 13.32 -11.43 11.60
C SER A 93 12.19 -10.42 11.43
N SER A 94 11.16 -10.53 12.27
CA SER A 94 10.24 -9.42 12.54
C SER A 94 9.54 -9.69 13.88
N SER A 95 9.74 -8.79 14.82
CA SER A 95 9.28 -8.83 16.21
C SER A 95 7.76 -8.62 16.38
N LEU A 96 6.95 -9.04 15.40
CA LEU A 96 5.50 -8.81 15.40
C LEU A 96 4.65 -10.06 15.59
N HIS A 97 5.09 -11.30 15.27
CA HIS A 97 4.26 -12.47 15.54
C HIS A 97 5.06 -13.76 15.84
N ASN A 98 5.00 -14.22 17.09
CA ASN A 98 5.55 -15.50 17.58
C ASN A 98 4.81 -16.77 17.07
N ASN A 99 3.84 -16.65 16.14
CA ASN A 99 2.91 -17.73 15.79
C ASN A 99 3.27 -18.56 14.54
N CYS A 100 4.38 -18.26 13.85
CA CYS A 100 4.91 -19.08 12.76
C CYS A 100 5.81 -20.23 13.25
N SER A 101 5.58 -20.75 14.46
CA SER A 101 6.34 -21.90 15.01
C SER A 101 5.88 -23.24 14.43
N LYS A 102 4.74 -23.27 13.73
CA LYS A 102 4.10 -24.49 13.20
C LYS A 102 4.29 -24.57 11.68
N ASP A 103 4.88 -25.65 11.22
CA ASP A 103 4.99 -25.98 9.79
C ASP A 103 3.66 -26.54 9.26
N PHE A 104 2.67 -25.64 9.15
CA PHE A 104 1.33 -26.03 8.72
C PHE A 104 1.32 -26.59 7.30
N CYS A 105 2.19 -26.11 6.42
CA CYS A 105 2.32 -26.66 5.09
C CYS A 105 2.70 -28.15 5.12
N LYS A 106 3.69 -28.52 5.95
CA LYS A 106 4.09 -29.91 6.12
C LYS A 106 3.00 -30.75 6.79
N GLU A 107 2.26 -30.19 7.74
CA GLU A 107 1.11 -30.87 8.35
C GLU A 107 0.01 -31.19 7.34
N VAL A 108 -0.33 -30.24 6.45
CA VAL A 108 -1.27 -30.47 5.35
C VAL A 108 -0.80 -31.63 4.47
N TRP A 109 0.48 -31.61 4.09
CA TRP A 109 1.07 -32.70 3.32
C TRP A 109 0.95 -34.03 4.06
N ASP A 110 1.49 -34.15 5.26
CA ASP A 110 1.57 -35.43 5.97
C ASP A 110 0.18 -36.00 6.31
N THR A 111 -0.81 -35.14 6.55
CA THR A 111 -2.17 -35.55 6.88
C THR A 111 -2.98 -35.95 5.64
N CYS A 112 -2.84 -35.24 4.52
CA CYS A 112 -3.71 -35.41 3.36
C CYS A 112 -3.07 -36.15 2.17
N LYS A 113 -1.75 -36.39 2.18
CA LYS A 113 -1.01 -36.84 0.98
C LYS A 113 -1.55 -38.10 0.32
N ASP A 114 -2.01 -39.07 1.11
CA ASP A 114 -2.49 -40.37 0.63
C ASP A 114 -4.02 -40.49 0.60
N ILE A 115 -4.73 -39.42 0.95
CA ILE A 115 -6.19 -39.37 1.05
C ILE A 115 -6.79 -38.92 -0.28
N SER A 116 -7.86 -39.59 -0.69
CA SER A 116 -8.56 -39.23 -1.92
C SER A 116 -9.54 -38.08 -1.70
N THR A 117 -9.36 -36.99 -2.46
CA THR A 117 -10.17 -35.78 -2.35
C THR A 117 -10.67 -35.36 -3.73
N LYS A 118 -11.98 -35.31 -3.94
CA LYS A 118 -12.56 -34.77 -5.18
C LYS A 118 -12.35 -33.26 -5.25
N ASN A 119 -12.15 -32.72 -6.45
CA ASN A 119 -12.00 -31.27 -6.66
C ASN A 119 -11.00 -30.61 -5.69
N SER A 120 -9.84 -31.25 -5.50
CA SER A 120 -8.81 -30.74 -4.60
C SER A 120 -8.44 -29.30 -4.98
N PRO A 121 -8.46 -28.34 -4.03
CA PRO A 121 -8.09 -26.96 -4.32
C PRO A 121 -6.58 -26.80 -4.57
N PHE A 122 -5.79 -27.86 -4.34
CA PHE A 122 -4.37 -27.94 -4.66
C PHE A 122 -4.08 -28.53 -6.05
N ALA A 123 -5.12 -28.90 -6.81
CA ALA A 123 -4.97 -29.36 -8.18
C ALA A 123 -5.07 -28.18 -9.16
N GLY A 124 -4.12 -28.09 -10.11
CA GLY A 124 -4.31 -27.28 -11.30
C GLY A 124 -5.43 -27.89 -12.15
N LEU A 125 -6.41 -27.10 -12.57
CA LEU A 125 -7.46 -27.58 -13.49
C LEU A 125 -6.83 -28.11 -14.80
N PRO A 126 -7.38 -29.18 -15.43
CA PRO A 126 -8.55 -29.97 -15.05
C PRO A 126 -8.14 -31.40 -14.64
N VAL A 127 -7.89 -31.64 -13.35
CA VAL A 127 -7.63 -33.01 -12.84
C VAL A 127 -8.82 -33.46 -12.00
N SER A 128 -9.48 -34.54 -12.44
CA SER A 128 -10.67 -35.16 -11.79
C SER A 128 -10.37 -35.92 -10.49
N SER A 129 -9.30 -35.52 -9.77
CA SER A 129 -8.78 -36.06 -8.50
C SER A 129 -8.03 -37.40 -8.54
N SER A 130 -7.09 -37.59 -7.59
CA SER A 130 -7.04 -38.84 -6.80
C SER A 130 -6.24 -38.78 -5.48
N LYS A 131 -5.06 -38.16 -5.33
CA LYS A 131 -4.30 -37.94 -4.06
C LYS A 131 -3.32 -36.77 -4.21
N LEU A 132 -2.78 -36.19 -3.13
CA LEU A 132 -1.73 -35.16 -3.30
C LEU A 132 -0.44 -35.76 -3.87
N THR A 133 -0.12 -37.01 -3.52
CA THR A 133 1.03 -37.75 -4.08
C THR A 133 0.91 -38.01 -5.58
N ASP A 134 -0.31 -37.97 -6.14
CA ASP A 134 -0.53 -38.10 -7.57
C ASP A 134 -0.26 -36.78 -8.32
N ILE A 135 -0.27 -35.64 -7.60
CA ILE A 135 -0.17 -34.29 -8.17
C ILE A 135 1.21 -33.67 -7.91
N TRP A 136 1.78 -33.92 -6.73
CA TRP A 136 3.00 -33.31 -6.25
C TRP A 136 4.06 -34.37 -5.99
N GLN A 137 5.29 -34.13 -6.46
CA GLN A 137 6.39 -35.10 -6.36
C GLN A 137 6.89 -35.27 -4.92
N SER A 138 6.81 -34.22 -4.10
CA SER A 138 7.30 -34.24 -2.71
C SER A 138 6.61 -33.19 -1.83
N ALA A 139 6.76 -33.34 -0.51
CA ALA A 139 6.37 -32.33 0.47
C ALA A 139 7.05 -30.97 0.18
N THR A 140 8.31 -31.01 -0.26
CA THR A 140 9.09 -29.82 -0.59
C THR A 140 8.50 -29.09 -1.78
N ASP A 141 8.09 -29.81 -2.83
CA ASP A 141 7.50 -29.20 -4.03
C ASP A 141 6.12 -28.61 -3.72
N PHE A 142 5.31 -29.33 -2.94
CA PHE A 142 4.04 -28.85 -2.43
C PHE A 142 4.21 -27.55 -1.61
N CYS A 143 5.15 -27.54 -0.66
CA CYS A 143 5.40 -26.37 0.17
C CYS A 143 6.18 -25.26 -0.50
N LYS A 144 6.85 -25.51 -1.61
CA LYS A 144 7.39 -24.47 -2.48
C LYS A 144 6.28 -23.79 -3.28
N ALA A 145 5.24 -24.53 -3.66
CA ALA A 145 4.09 -23.98 -4.36
C ALA A 145 3.19 -23.19 -3.41
N PHE A 146 2.80 -23.73 -2.26
CA PHE A 146 1.79 -23.14 -1.38
C PHE A 146 2.33 -22.54 -0.09
N GLY A 147 3.54 -22.92 0.33
CA GLY A 147 4.14 -22.40 1.54
C GLY A 147 4.82 -21.04 1.34
N GLY A 148 5.12 -20.37 2.46
CA GLY A 148 5.85 -19.11 2.51
C GLY A 148 4.98 -17.94 2.95
N SER A 149 5.36 -16.72 2.55
CA SER A 149 4.67 -15.48 2.92
C SER A 149 4.48 -14.56 1.72
N SER A 150 3.48 -13.67 1.80
CA SER A 150 3.15 -12.65 0.80
C SER A 150 4.11 -11.45 0.89
N GLY A 151 5.37 -11.63 0.45
CA GLY A 151 6.33 -10.52 0.34
C GLY A 151 6.77 -9.88 1.67
N ASP A 152 7.08 -8.58 1.65
CA ASP A 152 7.76 -7.81 2.73
C ASP A 152 7.06 -7.82 4.11
N ASN A 153 5.83 -8.37 4.21
CA ASN A 153 5.12 -8.60 5.46
C ASN A 153 4.87 -10.11 5.68
N THR A 154 5.48 -10.64 6.75
CA THR A 154 5.69 -12.05 7.08
C THR A 154 4.44 -12.87 7.49
N LEU A 155 3.26 -12.58 6.94
CA LEU A 155 2.02 -13.29 7.30
C LEU A 155 1.85 -14.58 6.46
N CYS A 156 1.48 -15.66 7.14
CA CYS A 156 1.13 -16.96 6.57
C CYS A 156 0.08 -17.65 7.46
N PHE A 157 -0.66 -18.60 6.90
CA PHE A 157 -1.70 -19.36 7.58
C PHE A 157 -1.11 -20.60 8.26
N ASN A 158 -1.28 -20.71 9.58
CA ASN A 158 -0.76 -21.79 10.41
C ASN A 158 -1.80 -22.87 10.78
N GLY A 159 -3.02 -22.77 10.23
CA GLY A 159 -4.11 -23.72 10.44
C GLY A 159 -5.16 -23.27 11.46
N ASP A 160 -4.83 -22.26 12.26
CA ASP A 160 -5.75 -21.65 13.22
C ASP A 160 -6.18 -20.28 12.72
N SER A 161 -7.41 -19.88 13.06
CA SER A 161 -7.85 -18.49 12.90
C SER A 161 -6.86 -17.58 13.62
N VAL A 162 -6.42 -16.50 12.99
CA VAL A 162 -5.49 -15.58 13.64
C VAL A 162 -6.21 -15.00 14.87
N PRO A 163 -5.80 -15.36 16.11
CA PRO A 163 -6.45 -14.79 17.25
C PRO A 163 -6.10 -13.31 17.26
N PHE A 164 -7.13 -12.46 17.28
CA PHE A 164 -6.94 -11.13 17.81
C PHE A 164 -6.52 -11.34 19.27
N ASN A 165 -5.23 -11.26 19.54
CA ASN A 165 -4.81 -10.76 20.83
C ASN A 165 -5.33 -9.34 20.82
N SER A 166 -6.52 -9.14 21.38
CA SER A 166 -6.99 -7.84 21.76
C SER A 166 -5.97 -7.32 22.77
N ILE A 167 -4.88 -6.75 22.25
CA ILE A 167 -4.37 -5.52 22.83
C ILE A 167 -5.63 -4.68 22.89
N ALA A 168 -6.21 -4.63 24.10
CA ALA A 168 -7.48 -4.01 24.42
C ALA A 168 -7.60 -2.81 23.51
N ASP A 169 -8.63 -2.81 22.64
CA ASP A 169 -8.87 -1.82 21.59
C ASP A 169 -8.03 -0.59 21.89
N SER A 170 -6.86 -0.44 21.24
CA SER A 170 -6.30 0.91 21.15
C SER A 170 -7.45 1.65 20.51
N PRO A 171 -8.17 2.50 21.28
CA PRO A 171 -9.57 2.74 21.05
C PRO A 171 -9.68 3.12 19.59
N THR A 172 -10.35 2.28 18.80
CA THR A 172 -10.60 2.55 17.38
C THR A 172 -11.01 4.01 17.36
N PRO A 173 -10.22 4.92 16.73
CA PRO A 173 -10.38 6.33 16.97
C PRO A 173 -11.85 6.66 16.77
N LYS A 174 -12.53 7.10 17.85
CA LYS A 174 -14.00 7.28 17.84
C LYS A 174 -14.44 8.28 16.76
N GLY A 175 -13.48 9.01 16.20
CA GLY A 175 -13.51 9.72 14.95
C GLY A 175 -12.14 10.31 14.66
N LEU A 176 -12.06 11.11 13.59
CA LEU A 176 -10.94 12.02 13.37
C LEU A 176 -11.24 13.33 14.10
N CYS A 177 -10.39 13.70 15.07
CA CYS A 177 -10.44 15.03 15.67
C CYS A 177 -9.60 15.98 14.83
N LEU A 178 -10.22 17.04 14.31
CA LEU A 178 -9.53 18.09 13.58
C LEU A 178 -9.43 19.33 14.47
N GLU A 179 -8.20 19.77 14.72
CA GLU A 179 -7.90 21.05 15.36
C GLU A 179 -7.53 22.06 14.29
N ARG A 180 -8.21 23.21 14.26
CA ARG A 180 -7.89 24.28 13.32
C ARG A 180 -6.67 25.04 13.84
N LEU A 181 -5.55 24.95 13.12
CA LEU A 181 -4.31 25.64 13.48
C LEU A 181 -4.21 27.06 12.91
N GLY A 182 -5.00 27.43 11.91
CA GLY A 182 -4.93 28.76 11.30
C GLY A 182 -5.96 29.01 10.20
N ASN A 183 -5.83 30.15 9.53
CA ASN A 183 -6.70 30.59 8.43
C ASN A 183 -6.02 30.51 7.04
N GLY A 184 -4.73 30.17 7.00
CA GLY A 184 -3.99 30.08 5.74
C GLY A 184 -4.46 28.93 4.86
N SER A 185 -4.31 29.10 3.54
CA SER A 185 -4.62 28.10 2.53
C SER A 185 -3.31 27.62 1.90
N TYR A 186 -2.90 26.40 2.24
CA TYR A 186 -1.70 25.75 1.73
C TYR A 186 -2.08 24.50 0.95
N LEU A 187 -1.35 24.24 -0.12
CA LEU A 187 -1.56 23.08 -0.98
C LEU A 187 -0.81 21.85 -0.45
N ASN A 188 0.39 22.03 0.10
CA ASN A 188 1.18 20.95 0.67
C ASN A 188 1.60 21.25 2.11
N MET A 189 1.74 20.18 2.90
CA MET A 189 2.37 20.18 4.21
C MET A 189 3.33 19.00 4.30
N VAL A 190 4.59 19.26 4.63
CA VAL A 190 5.63 18.24 4.77
C VAL A 190 6.33 18.43 6.12
N ALA A 191 6.45 17.36 6.90
CA ALA A 191 7.15 17.41 8.18
C ALA A 191 8.63 17.75 8.01
N HIS A 192 9.19 18.55 8.92
CA HIS A 192 10.61 18.82 8.93
C HIS A 192 11.38 17.51 9.25
N PRO A 193 12.41 17.12 8.47
CA PRO A 193 13.10 15.83 8.64
C PRO A 193 13.89 15.63 9.93
N ASP A 194 13.95 16.63 10.82
CA ASP A 194 14.67 16.57 12.11
C ASP A 194 13.81 16.02 13.26
N GLY A 195 12.53 15.70 12.99
CA GLY A 195 11.60 15.21 14.00
C GLY A 195 11.08 16.28 14.97
N SER A 196 11.33 17.56 14.69
CA SER A 196 10.73 18.67 15.43
C SER A 196 9.27 18.89 15.05
N ASN A 197 8.55 19.71 15.82
CA ASN A 197 7.18 20.15 15.51
C ASN A 197 7.13 21.20 14.38
N ARG A 198 8.10 21.18 13.46
CA ARG A 198 8.14 22.12 12.33
C ARG A 198 7.65 21.45 11.07
N VAL A 199 7.00 22.22 10.22
CA VAL A 199 6.50 21.78 8.91
C VAL A 199 6.83 22.80 7.85
N PHE A 200 7.00 22.32 6.63
CA PHE A 200 7.04 23.14 5.45
C PHE A 200 5.66 23.19 4.83
N LEU A 201 5.15 24.40 4.63
CA LEU A 201 3.87 24.68 3.98
C LEU A 201 4.15 25.34 2.65
N SER A 202 3.46 24.91 1.59
CA SER A 202 3.58 25.58 0.29
C SER A 202 2.24 25.93 -0.31
N ASN A 203 2.20 27.03 -1.07
CA ASN A 203 1.03 27.43 -1.84
C ASN A 203 1.25 27.19 -3.34
N GLN A 204 0.15 27.21 -4.10
CA GLN A 204 0.18 26.96 -5.53
C GLN A 204 0.98 28.03 -6.31
N ALA A 205 1.05 29.26 -5.80
CA ALA A 205 1.80 30.36 -6.42
C ALA A 205 3.33 30.22 -6.33
N GLY A 206 3.87 29.25 -5.58
CA GLY A 206 5.30 28.96 -5.56
C GLY A 206 6.05 29.36 -4.29
N LYS A 207 5.35 29.78 -3.23
CA LYS A 207 5.98 30.09 -1.94
C LYS A 207 5.99 28.86 -1.04
N ILE A 208 7.11 28.67 -0.35
CA ILE A 208 7.30 27.66 0.69
C ILE A 208 7.70 28.37 1.96
N TRP A 209 7.04 28.06 3.06
CA TRP A 209 7.36 28.59 4.38
C TRP A 209 7.68 27.48 5.37
N LEU A 210 8.50 27.81 6.36
CA LEU A 210 8.70 26.99 7.55
C LEU A 210 7.79 27.50 8.66
N ALA A 211 6.99 26.62 9.22
CA ALA A 211 6.06 26.93 10.31
C ALA A 211 6.27 25.98 11.49
N THR A 212 5.92 26.44 12.70
CA THR A 212 5.90 25.60 13.90
C THR A 212 4.46 25.24 14.24
N ILE A 213 4.22 23.94 14.42
CA ILE A 213 2.94 23.38 14.87
C ILE A 213 2.91 23.40 16.40
N PRO A 214 1.85 23.96 17.01
CA PRO A 214 1.70 23.96 18.47
C PRO A 214 1.43 22.54 18.99
N GLU A 215 1.63 22.33 20.29
CA GLU A 215 1.31 21.04 20.91
C GLU A 215 -0.18 20.70 20.74
N HIS A 216 -0.47 19.43 20.44
CA HIS A 216 -1.83 18.96 20.23
C HIS A 216 -2.74 19.26 21.43
N GLY A 217 -3.87 19.92 21.19
CA GLY A 217 -4.84 20.28 22.23
C GLY A 217 -4.43 21.48 23.10
N SER A 218 -3.34 22.17 22.77
CA SER A 218 -2.97 23.42 23.43
C SER A 218 -3.90 24.59 23.08
N GLY A 219 -4.68 24.47 21.99
CA GLY A 219 -5.44 25.60 21.43
C GLY A 219 -4.55 26.67 20.82
N GLY A 220 -3.25 26.38 20.62
CA GLY A 220 -2.31 27.26 19.95
C GLY A 220 -2.60 27.38 18.46
N THR A 221 -2.09 28.45 17.86
CA THR A 221 -2.15 28.67 16.41
C THR A 221 -0.81 28.33 15.77
N LEU A 222 -0.85 28.03 14.48
CA LEU A 222 0.32 27.87 13.63
C LEU A 222 1.21 29.13 13.71
N GLU A 223 2.46 28.96 14.09
CA GLU A 223 3.45 30.05 14.08
C GLU A 223 4.12 30.08 12.71
N LEU A 224 3.80 31.11 11.95
CA LEU A 224 4.27 31.30 10.59
C LEU A 224 4.50 32.79 10.32
N ASP A 225 5.68 33.13 9.79
CA ASP A 225 5.95 34.45 9.23
C ASP A 225 5.72 34.44 7.71
N GLU A 226 4.54 34.87 7.27
CA GLU A 226 4.19 34.91 5.85
C GLU A 226 5.07 35.87 5.04
N SER A 227 5.66 36.87 5.68
CA SER A 227 6.51 37.88 5.02
C SER A 227 7.90 37.35 4.67
N ASN A 228 8.31 36.24 5.28
CA ASN A 228 9.64 35.65 5.11
C ASN A 228 9.52 34.17 4.70
N PRO A 229 9.23 33.88 3.41
CA PRO A 229 9.21 32.51 2.91
C PRO A 229 10.60 31.87 3.01
N PHE A 230 10.62 30.57 3.30
CA PHE A 230 11.82 29.74 3.26
C PHE A 230 12.38 29.66 1.83
N LEU A 231 11.48 29.57 0.84
CA LEU A 231 11.82 29.62 -0.58
C LEU A 231 10.67 30.30 -1.34
N ASP A 232 11.02 31.23 -2.22
CA ASP A 232 10.07 31.90 -3.11
C ASP A 232 10.41 31.56 -4.56
N LEU A 233 9.51 30.82 -5.22
CA LEU A 233 9.63 30.43 -6.64
C LEU A 233 8.59 31.14 -7.50
N THR A 234 7.96 32.24 -7.05
CA THR A 234 6.91 32.92 -7.83
C THR A 234 7.37 33.35 -9.23
N ASP A 235 8.67 33.60 -9.42
CA ASP A 235 9.23 34.00 -10.71
C ASP A 235 9.49 32.82 -11.66
N GLU A 236 9.57 31.59 -11.14
CA GLU A 236 9.80 30.36 -11.93
C GLU A 236 8.51 29.55 -12.13
N VAL A 237 7.57 29.67 -11.19
CA VAL A 237 6.32 28.93 -11.17
C VAL A 237 5.28 29.64 -12.04
N HIS A 238 4.77 28.94 -13.05
CA HIS A 238 3.57 29.34 -13.75
C HIS A 238 2.33 28.96 -12.93
N PHE A 239 1.69 29.98 -12.35
CA PHE A 239 0.51 29.83 -11.52
C PHE A 239 -0.78 30.07 -12.32
N ASP A 240 -1.66 29.07 -12.33
CA ASP A 240 -3.02 29.12 -12.87
C ASP A 240 -3.92 28.18 -12.04
N THR A 241 -5.17 27.97 -12.46
CA THR A 241 -6.19 27.18 -11.76
C THR A 241 -5.70 25.76 -11.42
N GLU A 242 -5.04 25.09 -12.37
CA GLU A 242 -4.53 23.72 -12.22
C GLU A 242 -2.99 23.65 -12.22
N LEU A 243 -2.31 24.78 -12.41
CA LEU A 243 -0.87 24.86 -12.57
C LEU A 243 -0.23 25.63 -11.41
N GLY A 244 0.97 25.22 -11.01
CA GLY A 244 1.70 25.91 -9.95
C GLY A 244 2.71 25.00 -9.27
N LEU A 245 3.02 25.26 -8.01
CA LEU A 245 3.83 24.36 -7.18
C LEU A 245 2.98 23.19 -6.69
N MET A 246 3.29 21.98 -7.17
CA MET A 246 2.48 20.77 -7.00
C MET A 246 2.97 19.84 -5.89
N GLY A 247 4.25 19.89 -5.53
CA GLY A 247 4.77 18.99 -4.50
C GLY A 247 6.11 19.41 -3.92
N LEU A 248 6.39 18.90 -2.72
CA LEU A 248 7.63 19.09 -1.98
C LEU A 248 8.03 17.75 -1.34
N ALA A 249 9.30 17.37 -1.47
CA ALA A 249 9.84 16.18 -0.83
C ALA A 249 11.28 16.42 -0.37
N PHE A 250 11.61 15.97 0.84
CA PHE A 250 12.97 16.03 1.36
C PHE A 250 13.75 14.76 1.00
N HIS A 251 15.04 14.91 0.72
CA HIS A 251 15.94 13.77 0.61
C HIS A 251 15.97 13.03 1.96
N PRO A 252 16.05 11.68 2.00
CA PRO A 252 16.08 10.93 3.27
C PRO A 252 17.17 11.39 4.25
N ASN A 253 18.30 11.85 3.71
CA ASN A 253 19.42 12.41 4.45
C ASN A 253 19.45 13.96 4.50
N PHE A 254 18.30 14.63 4.38
CA PHE A 254 18.22 16.11 4.32
C PHE A 254 18.95 16.79 5.48
N THR A 255 18.89 16.24 6.69
CA THR A 255 19.60 16.78 7.87
C THR A 255 21.12 16.77 7.74
N THR A 256 21.67 16.04 6.77
CA THR A 256 23.12 15.98 6.51
C THR A 256 23.55 16.63 5.19
N ASN A 257 22.65 16.73 4.21
CA ASN A 257 23.00 17.20 2.87
C ASN A 257 22.17 18.40 2.40
N GLY A 258 21.14 18.80 3.14
CA GLY A 258 20.28 19.93 2.80
C GLY A 258 19.44 19.76 1.53
N ARG A 259 19.40 18.57 0.91
CA ARG A 259 18.78 18.35 -0.40
C ARG A 259 17.27 18.12 -0.31
N PHE A 260 16.51 18.84 -1.12
CA PHE A 260 15.08 18.67 -1.26
C PHE A 260 14.63 18.93 -2.69
N PHE A 261 13.41 18.51 -3.02
CA PHE A 261 12.88 18.51 -4.36
C PHE A 261 11.53 19.22 -4.37
N VAL A 262 11.33 20.09 -5.36
CA VAL A 262 10.07 20.78 -5.58
C VAL A 262 9.56 20.42 -6.97
N SER A 263 8.30 19.98 -7.04
CA SER A 263 7.57 19.75 -8.29
C SER A 263 6.73 20.97 -8.58
N TYR A 264 6.89 21.58 -9.75
CA TYR A 264 6.11 22.75 -10.17
C TYR A 264 5.91 22.83 -11.68
N ASN A 265 4.91 23.59 -12.10
CA ASN A 265 4.70 23.95 -13.49
C ASN A 265 5.42 25.26 -13.81
N CYS A 266 6.05 25.34 -14.97
CA CYS A 266 6.69 26.54 -15.48
C CYS A 266 6.22 26.83 -16.91
N ASP A 267 6.42 28.07 -17.36
CA ASP A 267 6.12 28.51 -18.71
C ASP A 267 7.43 28.78 -19.47
N LYS A 268 7.65 28.05 -20.57
CA LYS A 268 8.81 28.20 -21.45
C LYS A 268 8.93 29.59 -22.07
N LEU A 269 7.83 30.32 -22.20
CA LEU A 269 7.85 31.70 -22.67
C LEU A 269 8.30 32.68 -21.59
N GLN A 270 8.14 32.34 -20.31
CA GLN A 270 8.56 33.16 -19.17
C GLN A 270 9.99 32.85 -18.74
N SER A 271 10.36 31.56 -18.71
CA SER A 271 11.68 31.12 -18.26
C SER A 271 12.33 30.18 -19.27
N ALA A 272 13.51 30.54 -19.75
CA ALA A 272 14.27 29.70 -20.69
C ALA A 272 14.80 28.40 -20.04
N THR A 273 14.85 28.34 -18.71
CA THR A 273 15.24 27.15 -17.94
C THR A 273 14.08 26.14 -17.86
N CYS A 274 12.84 26.60 -18.11
CA CYS A 274 11.67 25.76 -18.23
C CYS A 274 11.77 24.87 -19.46
N SER A 275 12.28 23.66 -19.24
CA SER A 275 12.53 22.69 -20.29
C SER A 275 12.06 21.31 -19.85
N GLY A 276 11.39 20.63 -20.76
CA GLY A 276 10.84 19.31 -20.53
C GLY A 276 10.62 18.61 -21.86
N ARG A 277 10.38 17.31 -21.79
CA ARG A 277 10.15 16.50 -22.99
C ARG A 277 8.67 16.57 -23.38
N CYS A 278 8.40 17.22 -24.50
CA CYS A 278 7.08 17.19 -25.13
C CYS A 278 6.56 15.77 -25.32
N SER A 279 5.28 15.51 -25.02
CA SER A 279 4.62 14.25 -25.40
C SER A 279 4.65 14.03 -26.92
N CYS A 280 4.43 15.10 -27.71
CA CYS A 280 4.68 15.12 -29.14
C CYS A 280 6.16 15.43 -29.41
N ASN A 281 6.95 14.42 -29.76
CA ASN A 281 8.37 14.59 -30.07
C ASN A 281 8.84 13.64 -31.20
N SER A 282 10.09 13.83 -31.63
CA SER A 282 10.72 13.08 -32.73
C SER A 282 10.69 11.55 -32.55
N ASP A 283 10.77 11.06 -31.31
CA ASP A 283 10.89 9.62 -31.05
C ASP A 283 9.57 8.89 -31.32
N ILE A 284 8.45 9.61 -31.30
CA ILE A 284 7.14 9.10 -31.70
C ILE A 284 6.72 9.62 -33.09
N GLY A 285 7.65 10.21 -33.85
CA GLY A 285 7.37 10.75 -35.18
C GLY A 285 6.46 11.97 -35.20
N CYS A 286 6.39 12.72 -34.09
CA CYS A 286 5.53 13.89 -33.94
C CYS A 286 6.37 15.18 -33.91
N ASP A 287 6.01 16.16 -34.73
CA ASP A 287 6.65 17.48 -34.78
C ASP A 287 5.75 18.51 -34.11
N PRO A 288 6.08 18.98 -32.89
CA PRO A 288 5.23 19.91 -32.15
C PRO A 288 5.08 21.27 -32.85
N SER A 289 5.98 21.65 -33.77
CA SER A 289 5.84 22.89 -34.55
C SER A 289 4.71 22.85 -35.57
N LYS A 290 4.22 21.64 -35.90
CA LYS A 290 3.07 21.42 -36.80
C LYS A 290 1.74 21.40 -36.07
N LEU A 291 1.74 21.47 -34.74
CA LEU A 291 0.53 21.55 -33.94
C LEU A 291 0.10 23.02 -33.81
N GLY A 292 -1.21 23.26 -33.89
CA GLY A 292 -1.79 24.58 -33.61
C GLY A 292 -1.76 24.91 -32.11
N THR A 293 -2.17 26.12 -31.76
CA THR A 293 -2.39 26.48 -30.35
C THR A 293 -3.67 25.84 -29.82
N ASP A 294 -3.67 25.48 -28.54
CA ASP A 294 -4.85 25.04 -27.81
C ASP A 294 -5.13 26.05 -26.70
N ASN A 295 -6.34 26.63 -26.68
CA ASN A 295 -6.72 27.72 -25.77
C ASN A 295 -5.68 28.87 -25.66
N GLY A 296 -4.98 29.18 -26.76
CA GLY A 296 -3.97 30.24 -26.79
C GLY A 296 -2.58 29.82 -26.30
N ALA A 297 -2.43 28.60 -25.75
CA ALA A 297 -1.14 28.05 -25.38
C ALA A 297 -0.45 27.38 -26.58
N GLN A 298 0.86 27.53 -26.68
CA GLN A 298 1.65 26.80 -27.67
C GLN A 298 1.83 25.34 -27.24
N PRO A 299 1.94 24.40 -28.19
CA PRO A 299 2.33 23.03 -27.90
C PRO A 299 3.58 23.00 -27.02
N CYS A 300 3.49 22.33 -25.86
CA CYS A 300 4.57 22.24 -24.88
C CYS A 300 5.06 23.56 -24.27
N GLN A 301 4.21 24.59 -24.24
CA GLN A 301 4.53 25.83 -23.54
C GLN A 301 4.76 25.60 -22.05
N TYR A 302 3.82 24.94 -21.38
CA TYR A 302 3.91 24.62 -19.97
C TYR A 302 4.59 23.28 -19.75
N GLN A 303 5.49 23.22 -18.77
CA GLN A 303 6.23 22.00 -18.40
C GLN A 303 6.09 21.73 -16.93
N THR A 304 6.01 20.46 -16.56
CA THR A 304 6.18 20.01 -15.17
C THR A 304 7.65 19.74 -14.92
N VAL A 305 8.22 20.40 -13.93
CA VAL A 305 9.63 20.31 -13.54
C VAL A 305 9.72 19.77 -12.12
N VAL A 306 10.65 18.84 -11.91
CA VAL A 306 11.09 18.46 -10.56
C VAL A 306 12.51 19.00 -10.41
N ALA A 307 12.66 20.07 -9.64
CA ALA A 307 13.95 20.70 -9.40
C ALA A 307 14.50 20.32 -8.03
N GLU A 308 15.81 20.13 -7.98
CA GLU A 308 16.55 19.90 -6.76
C GLU A 308 17.08 21.22 -6.19
N PHE A 309 16.92 21.39 -4.89
CA PHE A 309 17.38 22.53 -4.13
C PHE A 309 18.23 22.07 -2.96
N THR A 310 19.17 22.92 -2.54
CA THR A 310 19.99 22.67 -1.35
C THR A 310 19.85 23.82 -0.37
N ALA A 311 19.47 23.50 0.86
CA ALA A 311 19.46 24.46 1.98
C ALA A 311 20.84 24.49 2.66
N ASN A 312 21.37 25.68 2.95
CA ASN A 312 22.74 25.83 3.46
C ASN A 312 22.83 25.58 4.99
N ASP A 313 23.86 24.86 5.42
CA ASP A 313 24.05 24.28 6.78
C ASP A 313 24.96 25.13 7.70
N SER A 314 25.03 26.45 7.52
CA SER A 314 25.86 27.29 8.40
C SER A 314 25.20 27.66 9.73
N SER A 315 23.94 27.25 9.95
CA SER A 315 23.27 27.37 11.24
C SER A 315 22.34 26.18 11.45
N THR A 316 22.12 25.81 12.70
CA THR A 316 21.21 24.74 13.17
C THR A 316 19.74 24.89 12.74
N THR A 317 19.44 25.87 11.89
CA THR A 317 18.17 26.12 11.21
C THR A 317 18.48 26.56 9.78
N PRO A 318 18.21 25.74 8.74
CA PRO A 318 18.40 26.18 7.36
C PRO A 318 17.46 27.35 7.08
N SER A 319 18.01 28.50 6.66
CA SER A 319 17.24 29.74 6.39
C SER A 319 17.46 30.28 4.97
N THR A 320 18.23 29.58 4.14
CA THR A 320 18.59 30.06 2.80
C THR A 320 18.83 28.89 1.85
N VAL A 321 18.24 28.98 0.66
CA VAL A 321 18.25 27.95 -0.38
C VAL A 321 19.02 28.47 -1.59
N TYR A 322 19.86 27.61 -2.19
CA TYR A 322 20.48 27.87 -3.48
C TYR A 322 19.88 26.97 -4.56
N ILE A 323 19.62 27.55 -5.73
CA ILE A 323 19.13 26.84 -6.91
C ILE A 323 20.34 26.22 -7.63
N PHE A 324 20.40 24.90 -7.66
CA PHE A 324 21.28 24.18 -8.58
C PHE A 324 20.41 23.57 -9.67
N ILE A 325 20.28 24.27 -10.79
CA ILE A 325 19.63 23.74 -11.99
C ILE A 325 20.57 22.67 -12.57
N SER A 326 20.43 21.42 -12.13
CA SER A 326 21.00 20.30 -12.86
C SER A 326 20.11 20.01 -14.06
N SER A 327 20.49 20.61 -15.18
CA SER A 327 19.96 20.25 -16.50
C SER A 327 20.07 18.74 -16.70
N SER A 328 18.99 18.14 -17.20
CA SER A 328 18.91 16.78 -17.75
C SER A 328 18.75 15.62 -16.75
N ILE A 329 17.49 15.25 -16.49
CA ILE A 329 17.15 13.83 -16.43
C ILE A 329 16.91 13.41 -17.89
N LYS A 330 17.79 12.53 -18.35
CA LYS A 330 17.89 12.03 -19.74
C LYS A 330 16.73 11.11 -20.09
#